data_AF-A0A9X3Z5T0-F1
#
_entry.id   AF-A0A9X3Z5T0-F1
#
_cell.length_a   1.000
_cell.length_b   1.000
_cell.length_c   1.000
_cell.angle_alpha   90.00
_cell.angle_beta   90.00
_cell.angle_gamma   90.00
#
_symmetry.space_group_name_H-M   'P 1'
#
loop_
_entity.id
_entity.type
_entity.pdbx_description
1 polymer ?
#
loop_
_entity_poly.entity_id
_entity_poly.type
_entity_poly.pdbx_seq_one_letter_code
_entity_poly.pdbx_strand_id
1 'polypeptide(L)'
;MNPIYFAYAQAVAKIGGAIRETANKYGEISSCKPETIDDIRAMKEGYQQLLKEFKSQKAELNSITAPGIVENEHAQLVNIFSEYIQATQSLINSLDIDNLKADTTMFEGGLEKQRLASAKIVAITKVMAEKLSK
;
A
#
# COMPACT_ATOMS: atom_id res chain seq x y z
N MET A 1 18.88 22.83 3.03
CA MET A 1 17.58 22.18 3.20
C MET A 1 16.97 22.65 4.50
N ASN A 2 15.72 23.15 4.48
CA ASN A 2 15.04 23.66 5.67
C ASN A 2 14.86 22.53 6.71
N PRO A 3 15.17 22.73 8.02
CA PRO A 3 15.04 21.70 9.06
C PRO A 3 13.64 21.06 9.13
N ILE A 4 12.58 21.83 8.88
CA ILE A 4 11.19 21.33 8.85
C ILE A 4 10.99 20.38 7.67
N TYR A 5 11.55 20.72 6.50
CA TYR A 5 11.44 19.89 5.30
C TYR A 5 12.23 18.59 5.46
N PHE A 6 13.37 18.64 6.15
CA PHE A 6 14.18 17.48 6.46
C PHE A 6 13.47 16.53 7.44
N ALA A 7 12.92 17.05 8.54
CA ALA A 7 12.15 16.24 9.50
C ALA A 7 10.92 15.60 8.83
N TYR A 8 10.20 16.36 8.01
CA TYR A 8 9.08 15.84 7.22
C TYR A 8 9.51 14.72 6.26
N ALA A 9 10.57 14.95 5.47
CA ALA A 9 11.08 13.97 4.52
C ALA A 9 11.52 12.68 5.21
N GLN A 10 12.16 12.77 6.39
CA GLN A 10 12.51 11.61 7.19
C GLN A 10 11.28 10.82 7.68
N ALA A 11 10.25 11.50 8.16
CA ALA A 11 9.02 10.85 8.62
C ALA A 11 8.33 10.11 7.47
N VAL A 12 8.19 10.74 6.30
CA VAL A 12 7.61 10.11 5.11
C VAL A 12 8.48 8.96 4.61
N ALA A 13 9.82 9.11 4.62
CA ALA A 13 10.74 8.06 4.20
C ALA A 13 10.69 6.82 5.11
N LYS A 14 10.54 7.02 6.43
CA LYS A 14 10.36 5.93 7.39
C LYS A 14 9.10 5.12 7.08
N ILE A 15 7.98 5.80 6.81
CA ILE A 15 6.73 5.14 6.39
C ILE A 15 6.91 4.42 5.05
N GLY A 16 7.58 5.05 4.08
CA GLY A 16 7.90 4.43 2.80
C GLY A 16 8.73 3.16 2.94
N GLY A 17 9.69 3.14 3.88
CA GLY A 17 10.45 1.95 4.26
C GLY A 17 9.55 0.84 4.81
N ALA A 18 8.68 1.17 5.77
CA ALA A 18 7.73 0.22 6.34
C ALA A 18 6.78 -0.36 5.27
N ILE A 19 6.26 0.48 4.36
CA ILE A 19 5.42 0.04 3.24
C ILE A 19 6.18 -0.94 2.34
N ARG A 20 7.45 -0.65 2.03
CA ARG A 20 8.29 -1.53 1.20
C ARG A 20 8.56 -2.86 1.87
N GLU A 21 8.85 -2.86 3.18
CA GLU A 21 9.04 -4.09 3.95
C GLU A 21 7.75 -4.92 3.99
N THR A 22 6.61 -4.29 4.24
CA THR A 22 5.28 -4.90 4.17
C THR A 22 4.99 -5.41 2.75
N ALA A 23 5.38 -4.71 1.68
CA ALA A 23 5.17 -5.22 0.32
C ALA A 23 6.08 -6.42 -0.01
N ASN A 24 7.36 -6.37 0.38
CA ASN A 24 8.33 -7.44 0.13
C ASN A 24 7.94 -8.76 0.79
N LYS A 25 7.51 -8.71 2.06
CA LYS A 25 7.03 -9.88 2.81
C LYS A 25 5.90 -10.63 2.09
N TYR A 26 5.18 -9.96 1.18
CA TYR A 26 3.96 -10.50 0.57
C TYR A 26 4.03 -10.65 -0.94
N GLY A 27 5.09 -10.19 -1.60
CA GLY A 27 5.43 -10.66 -2.95
C GLY A 27 5.55 -12.20 -2.99
N GLU A 28 5.97 -12.80 -1.87
CA GLU A 28 6.01 -14.25 -1.65
C GLU A 28 4.59 -14.86 -1.60
N ILE A 29 3.63 -14.20 -0.95
CA ILE A 29 2.24 -14.67 -0.83
C ILE A 29 1.49 -14.60 -2.17
N SER A 30 1.68 -13.52 -2.96
CA SER A 30 1.07 -13.41 -4.30
C SER A 30 1.66 -14.39 -5.32
N SER A 31 2.83 -14.96 -5.05
CA SER A 31 3.50 -15.94 -5.91
C SER A 31 3.09 -17.38 -5.61
N CYS A 32 2.39 -17.60 -4.49
CA CYS A 32 1.90 -18.91 -4.10
C CYS A 32 0.65 -19.23 -4.93
N LYS A 33 0.69 -20.31 -5.72
CA LYS A 33 -0.51 -20.82 -6.40
C LYS A 33 -1.22 -21.72 -5.41
N PRO A 34 -2.41 -21.36 -4.90
CA PRO A 34 -3.05 -22.17 -3.87
C PRO A 34 -3.55 -23.47 -4.50
N GLU A 35 -3.16 -24.61 -3.92
CA GLU A 35 -3.57 -25.94 -4.37
C GLU A 35 -4.57 -26.59 -3.40
N THR A 36 -4.61 -26.09 -2.16
CA THR A 36 -5.45 -26.61 -1.07
C THR A 36 -6.29 -25.53 -0.38
N ILE A 37 -7.28 -25.95 0.42
CA ILE A 37 -8.08 -25.04 1.27
C ILE A 37 -7.18 -24.27 2.23
N ASP A 38 -6.18 -24.97 2.79
CA ASP A 38 -5.27 -24.40 3.78
C ASP A 38 -4.36 -23.35 3.14
N ASP A 39 -3.98 -23.50 1.86
CA ASP A 39 -3.26 -22.47 1.12
C ASP A 39 -4.11 -21.21 0.90
N ILE A 40 -5.39 -21.39 0.50
CA ILE A 40 -6.31 -20.26 0.31
C ILE A 40 -6.53 -19.54 1.65
N ARG A 41 -6.67 -20.29 2.75
CA ARG A 41 -6.82 -19.74 4.11
C ARG A 41 -5.58 -18.96 4.52
N ALA A 42 -4.40 -19.54 4.37
CA ALA A 42 -3.13 -18.89 4.68
C ALA A 42 -2.93 -17.61 3.85
N MET A 43 -3.26 -17.66 2.56
CA MET A 43 -3.20 -16.49 1.68
C MET A 43 -4.16 -15.39 2.14
N LYS A 44 -5.40 -15.74 2.51
CA LYS A 44 -6.40 -14.78 3.01
C LYS A 44 -5.96 -14.14 4.32
N GLU A 45 -5.47 -14.94 5.27
CA GLU A 45 -4.92 -14.47 6.55
C GLU A 45 -3.73 -13.52 6.31
N GLY A 46 -2.86 -13.86 5.37
CA GLY A 46 -1.77 -13.00 4.94
C GLY A 46 -2.28 -11.65 4.42
N TYR A 47 -3.23 -11.64 3.48
CA TYR A 47 -3.79 -10.38 2.99
C TYR A 47 -4.53 -9.58 4.06
N GLN A 48 -5.16 -10.23 5.04
CA GLN A 48 -5.76 -9.54 6.19
C GLN A 48 -4.71 -8.86 7.07
N GLN A 49 -3.58 -9.52 7.32
CA GLN A 49 -2.47 -8.91 8.06
C GLN A 49 -1.86 -7.74 7.28
N LEU A 50 -1.66 -7.87 5.96
CA LEU A 50 -1.28 -6.75 5.09
C LEU A 50 -2.20 -5.55 5.23
N LEU A 51 -3.50 -5.81 5.11
CA LEU A 51 -4.50 -4.76 5.17
C LEU A 51 -4.43 -4.00 6.50
N LYS A 52 -4.18 -4.70 7.61
CA LYS A 52 -3.98 -4.11 8.92
C LYS A 52 -2.72 -3.23 8.96
N GLU A 53 -1.60 -3.73 8.44
CA GLU A 53 -0.34 -2.97 8.37
C GLU A 53 -0.47 -1.71 7.50
N PHE A 54 -1.04 -1.83 6.30
CA PHE A 54 -1.28 -0.68 5.42
C PHE A 54 -2.24 0.34 6.06
N LYS A 55 -3.31 -0.11 6.72
CA LYS A 55 -4.19 0.82 7.47
C LYS A 55 -3.44 1.59 8.56
N SER A 56 -2.54 0.91 9.28
CA SER A 56 -1.70 1.56 10.30
C SER A 56 -0.74 2.58 9.68
N GLN A 57 -0.05 2.21 8.60
CA GLN A 57 0.88 3.09 7.88
C GLN A 57 0.15 4.31 7.29
N LYS A 58 -1.08 4.13 6.81
CA LYS A 58 -1.93 5.25 6.36
C LYS A 58 -2.25 6.20 7.52
N ALA A 59 -2.59 5.66 8.68
CA ALA A 59 -2.89 6.46 9.85
C ALA A 59 -1.66 7.27 10.31
N GLU A 60 -0.47 6.64 10.30
CA GLU A 60 0.80 7.33 10.58
C GLU A 60 1.04 8.44 9.53
N LEU A 61 0.83 8.16 8.25
CA LEU A 61 0.98 9.15 7.18
C LEU A 61 0.04 10.35 7.37
N ASN A 62 -1.23 10.09 7.69
CA ASN A 62 -2.23 11.13 7.97
C ASN A 62 -1.92 11.99 9.19
N SER A 63 -1.13 11.47 10.14
CA SER A 63 -0.74 12.21 11.34
C SER A 63 0.40 13.20 11.08
N ILE A 64 1.09 13.10 9.94
CA ILE A 64 2.18 13.99 9.59
C ILE A 64 1.63 15.31 9.06
N THR A 65 2.02 16.42 9.68
CA THR A 65 1.77 17.75 9.12
C THR A 65 2.70 18.02 7.94
N ALA A 66 2.12 18.13 6.74
CA ALA A 66 2.88 18.46 5.55
C ALA A 66 3.25 19.96 5.50
N PRO A 67 4.48 20.31 5.10
CA PRO A 67 4.82 21.69 4.77
C PRO A 67 3.97 22.18 3.59
N GLY A 68 3.56 23.45 3.60
CA GLY A 68 2.66 24.02 2.58
C GLY A 68 3.12 23.83 1.13
N ILE A 69 4.44 23.72 0.89
CA ILE A 69 5.00 23.47 -0.45
C ILE A 69 4.62 22.09 -1.03
N VAL A 70 4.29 21.11 -0.19
CA VAL A 70 3.91 19.74 -0.57
C VAL A 70 2.57 19.28 0.01
N GLU A 71 1.77 20.17 0.59
CA GLU A 71 0.50 19.83 1.25
C GLU A 71 -0.47 19.11 0.29
N ASN A 72 -0.60 19.62 -0.93
CA ASN A 72 -1.44 19.01 -1.97
C ASN A 72 -0.95 17.62 -2.37
N GLU A 73 0.35 17.45 -2.58
CA GLU A 73 0.94 16.16 -2.94
C GLU A 73 0.82 15.14 -1.81
N HIS A 74 0.97 15.58 -0.56
CA HIS A 74 0.77 14.73 0.61
C HIS A 74 -0.68 14.24 0.72
N ALA A 75 -1.66 15.12 0.55
CA ALA A 75 -3.07 14.74 0.52
C ALA A 75 -3.37 13.74 -0.63
N GLN A 76 -2.75 13.94 -1.81
CA GLN A 76 -2.85 12.98 -2.91
C GLN A 76 -2.22 11.63 -2.56
N LEU A 77 -1.04 11.62 -1.94
CA LEU A 77 -0.37 10.39 -1.49
C LEU A 77 -1.28 9.58 -0.55
N VAL A 78 -1.89 10.24 0.45
CA VAL A 78 -2.86 9.62 1.37
C VAL A 78 -4.05 9.01 0.62
N ASN A 79 -4.58 9.73 -0.38
CA ASN A 79 -5.71 9.26 -1.17
C ASN A 79 -5.33 8.04 -2.02
N ILE A 80 -4.20 8.08 -2.72
CA ILE A 80 -3.69 6.94 -3.50
C ILE A 80 -3.45 5.73 -2.59
N PHE A 81 -2.95 5.95 -1.38
CA PHE A 81 -2.75 4.86 -0.43
C PHE A 81 -4.08 4.25 0.04
N SER A 82 -5.15 5.02 0.05
CA SER A 82 -6.52 4.51 0.26
C SER A 82 -6.96 3.59 -0.88
N GLU A 83 -6.67 3.96 -2.13
CA GLU A 83 -6.91 3.11 -3.30
C GLU A 83 -6.16 1.78 -3.19
N TYR A 84 -4.90 1.83 -2.74
CA TYR A 84 -4.07 0.63 -2.52
C TYR A 84 -4.67 -0.30 -1.45
N ILE A 85 -5.14 0.26 -0.33
CA ILE A 85 -5.83 -0.48 0.73
C ILE A 85 -7.12 -1.13 0.21
N GLN A 86 -7.90 -0.41 -0.60
CA GLN A 86 -9.13 -0.95 -1.20
C GLN A 86 -8.84 -2.07 -2.21
N ALA A 87 -7.77 -1.96 -2.99
CA ALA A 87 -7.31 -3.02 -3.88
C ALA A 87 -6.91 -4.28 -3.08
N THR A 88 -6.20 -4.10 -1.96
CA THR A 88 -5.85 -5.19 -1.04
C THR A 88 -7.10 -5.86 -0.45
N GLN A 89 -8.12 -5.07 -0.06
CA GLN A 89 -9.40 -5.63 0.39
C GLN A 89 -10.12 -6.41 -0.72
N SER A 90 -10.01 -5.98 -1.98
CA SER A 90 -10.60 -6.69 -3.11
C SER A 90 -9.95 -8.07 -3.31
N LEU A 91 -8.63 -8.16 -3.12
CA LEU A 91 -7.91 -9.45 -3.14
C LEU A 91 -8.43 -10.39 -2.04
N ILE A 92 -8.57 -9.91 -0.79
CA ILE A 92 -9.15 -10.69 0.31
C ILE A 92 -10.55 -11.20 -0.05
N ASN A 93 -11.38 -10.32 -0.64
CA ASN A 93 -12.77 -10.65 -0.97
C ASN A 93 -12.87 -11.64 -2.14
N SER A 94 -11.89 -11.67 -3.04
CA SER A 94 -11.84 -12.63 -4.15
C SER A 94 -11.47 -14.05 -3.71
N LEU A 95 -10.96 -14.22 -2.49
CA LEU A 95 -10.62 -15.52 -1.91
C LEU A 95 -11.83 -16.10 -1.15
N ASP A 96 -12.57 -16.97 -1.82
CA ASP A 96 -13.70 -17.71 -1.26
C ASP A 96 -13.23 -19.06 -0.70
N ILE A 97 -13.14 -19.12 0.63
CA ILE A 97 -12.74 -20.32 1.37
C ILE A 97 -13.86 -21.35 1.38
N ASP A 98 -15.12 -20.92 1.36
CA ASP A 98 -16.28 -21.80 1.51
C ASP A 98 -16.53 -22.60 0.23
N ASN A 99 -16.24 -22.01 -0.94
CA ASN A 99 -16.44 -22.64 -2.24
C ASN A 99 -15.16 -23.11 -2.95
N LEU A 100 -14.00 -23.03 -2.31
CA LEU A 100 -12.70 -23.39 -2.89
C LEU A 100 -12.40 -22.68 -4.21
N LYS A 101 -12.82 -21.43 -4.33
CA LYS A 101 -12.68 -20.66 -5.56
C LYS A 101 -12.02 -19.33 -5.26
N ALA A 102 -10.98 -19.03 -6.02
CA ALA A 102 -10.62 -17.64 -6.25
C ALA A 102 -11.51 -17.13 -7.38
N ASP A 103 -12.18 -15.99 -7.19
CA ASP A 103 -12.69 -15.24 -8.33
C ASP A 103 -11.47 -14.64 -9.03
N THR A 104 -10.95 -15.37 -10.02
CA THR A 104 -9.72 -15.00 -10.74
C THR A 104 -9.82 -13.61 -11.35
N THR A 105 -11.00 -13.21 -11.85
CA THR A 105 -11.21 -11.88 -12.42
C THR A 105 -11.14 -10.80 -11.36
N MET A 106 -11.74 -11.00 -10.18
CA MET A 106 -11.61 -10.07 -9.06
C MET A 106 -10.18 -10.03 -8.50
N PHE A 107 -9.50 -11.17 -8.45
CA PHE A 107 -8.12 -11.28 -7.95
C PHE A 107 -7.15 -10.54 -8.88
N GLU A 108 -7.17 -10.83 -10.18
CA GLU A 108 -6.37 -10.14 -11.20
C GLU A 108 -6.69 -8.64 -11.23
N GLY A 109 -7.97 -8.26 -11.15
CA GLY A 109 -8.39 -6.87 -11.06
C GLY A 109 -7.88 -6.17 -9.79
N GLY A 110 -7.79 -6.89 -8.67
CA GLY A 110 -7.18 -6.40 -7.43
C GLY A 110 -5.67 -6.16 -7.57
N LEU A 111 -4.96 -7.10 -8.18
CA LEU A 111 -3.52 -6.98 -8.45
C LEU A 111 -3.21 -5.79 -9.35
N GLU A 112 -3.98 -5.62 -10.43
CA GLU A 112 -3.78 -4.49 -11.35
C GLU A 112 -4.03 -3.15 -10.65
N LYS A 113 -5.08 -3.05 -9.82
CA LYS A 113 -5.33 -1.85 -9.02
C LYS A 113 -4.19 -1.55 -8.04
N GLN A 114 -3.65 -2.57 -7.36
CA GLN A 114 -2.46 -2.39 -6.51
C GLN A 114 -1.26 -1.89 -7.32
N ARG A 115 -1.01 -2.46 -8.50
CA ARG A 115 0.08 -2.06 -9.39
C ARG A 115 -0.04 -0.60 -9.82
N LEU A 116 -1.23 -0.18 -10.24
CA LEU A 116 -1.52 1.19 -10.64
C LEU A 116 -1.36 2.17 -9.47
N ALA A 117 -1.88 1.84 -8.29
CA ALA A 117 -1.72 2.66 -7.09
C ALA A 117 -0.23 2.78 -6.69
N SER A 118 0.55 1.70 -6.74
CA SER A 118 2.00 1.74 -6.52
C SER A 118 2.72 2.69 -7.48
N ALA A 119 2.38 2.64 -8.76
CA ALA A 119 2.97 3.56 -9.74
C ALA A 119 2.64 5.03 -9.44
N LYS A 120 1.40 5.32 -9.03
CA LYS A 120 0.97 6.65 -8.60
C LYS A 120 1.72 7.11 -7.33
N ILE A 121 1.94 6.23 -6.34
CA ILE A 121 2.73 6.52 -5.13
C ILE A 121 4.16 6.94 -5.51
N VAL A 122 4.80 6.20 -6.42
CA VAL A 122 6.16 6.53 -6.88
C VAL A 122 6.19 7.88 -7.60
N ALA A 123 5.20 8.15 -8.45
CA ALA A 123 5.12 9.42 -9.17
C ALA A 123 4.96 10.61 -8.20
N ILE A 124 4.01 10.53 -7.26
CA ILE A 124 3.74 11.65 -6.34
C ILE A 124 4.89 11.90 -5.36
N THR A 125 5.54 10.83 -4.87
CA THR A 125 6.69 10.95 -3.96
C THR A 125 7.92 11.57 -4.63
N LYS A 126 8.12 11.37 -5.94
CA LYS A 126 9.14 12.08 -6.72
C LYS A 126 8.86 13.59 -6.79
N VAL A 127 7.63 13.98 -7.10
CA VAL A 127 7.23 15.40 -7.12
C VAL A 127 7.46 16.04 -5.76
N MET A 128 7.11 15.35 -4.67
CA MET A 128 7.38 15.84 -3.31
C MET A 128 8.88 16.04 -3.05
N ALA A 129 9.73 15.08 -3.42
CA ALA A 129 11.18 15.17 -3.26
C ALA A 129 11.79 16.33 -4.05
N GLU A 130 11.32 16.57 -5.28
CA GLU A 130 11.77 17.71 -6.10
C GLU A 130 11.36 19.06 -5.50
N LYS A 131 10.18 19.14 -4.88
CA LYS A 131 9.74 20.37 -4.22
C LYS A 131 10.49 20.65 -2.91
N LEU A 132 10.79 19.60 -2.12
CA LEU A 132 11.49 19.73 -0.84
C LEU A 132 12.99 20.01 -0.98
N SER A 133 13.57 19.75 -2.17
CA SER A 133 14.99 19.99 -2.46
C SER A 133 15.29 21.39 -3.00
N LYS A 134 14.25 22.17 -3.32
CA LYS A 134 14.33 23.60 -3.68
C LYS A 134 14.35 24.47 -2.43
#